data_AF-A0A5Q0BIT2-F1
#
_entry.id   AF-A0A5Q0BIT2-F1
#
_cell.length_a   1.000
_cell.length_b   1.000
_cell.length_c   1.000
_cell.angle_alpha   90.00
_cell.angle_beta   90.00
_cell.angle_gamma   90.00
#
_symmetry.space_group_name_H-M   'P 1'
#
loop_
_entity.id
_entity.type
_entity.pdbx_description
1 polymer ?
#
loop_
_entity_poly.entity_id
_entity_poly.type
_entity_poly.pdbx_seq_one_letter_code
_entity_poly.pdbx_strand_id
1 'polypeptide(L)'
;MTHALIVVVLNVFLVGLSGCSVFEKQAAADTPAAAVDRTAYYLCGGCHGPENIRVETMTPNLFGQKKGYLAAKLRDYRDKQRVNPFMNGIAEGLSDHDIDNLAAYFSSSGSTSK
;
A
#
# COMPACT_ATOMS: atom_id res chain seq x y z
N MET A 1 -33.19 23.14 37.45
CA MET A 1 -32.27 22.46 36.50
C MET A 1 -31.79 21.09 37.04
N THR A 2 -32.66 20.37 37.77
CA THR A 2 -32.36 19.10 38.46
C THR A 2 -33.24 17.93 37.98
N HIS A 3 -34.04 18.13 36.92
CA HIS A 3 -35.01 17.14 36.44
C HIS A 3 -34.63 16.50 35.08
N ALA A 4 -33.53 16.92 34.45
CA ALA A 4 -33.11 16.43 33.13
C ALA A 4 -32.15 15.22 33.16
N LEU A 5 -31.60 14.87 34.33
CA LEU A 5 -30.61 13.79 34.47
C LEU A 5 -31.22 12.41 34.79
N ILE A 6 -32.49 12.34 35.19
CA ILE A 6 -33.13 11.07 35.60
C ILE A 6 -33.80 10.33 34.42
N VAL A 7 -34.20 11.04 33.36
CA VAL A 7 -34.93 10.44 32.22
C VAL A 7 -34.02 9.62 31.28
N VAL A 8 -32.71 9.89 31.27
CA VAL A 8 -31.77 9.19 30.37
C VAL A 8 -31.41 7.80 30.88
N VAL A 9 -31.46 7.55 32.19
CA VAL A 9 -31.01 6.28 32.79
C VAL A 9 -32.11 5.20 32.74
N LEU A 10 -33.40 5.59 32.66
CA LEU A 10 -34.53 4.64 32.67
C LEU A 10 -34.87 4.08 31.27
N ASN A 11 -34.38 4.68 30.19
CA ASN A 11 -34.67 4.27 28.80
C ASN A 11 -33.65 3.30 28.19
N VAL A 12 -32.63 2.86 28.95
CA VAL A 12 -31.61 1.92 28.46
C VAL A 12 -32.03 0.45 28.59
N PHE A 13 -33.18 0.15 29.21
CA PHE A 13 -33.60 -1.23 29.53
C PHE A 13 -34.76 -1.81 28.71
N LEU A 14 -35.20 -1.16 27.62
CA LEU A 14 -36.34 -1.65 26.81
C LEU A 14 -36.11 -1.68 25.28
N VAL A 15 -34.87 -1.81 24.81
CA VAL A 15 -34.61 -2.22 23.41
C VAL A 15 -34.06 -3.64 23.41
N GLY A 16 -34.98 -4.58 23.64
CA GLY A 16 -34.76 -6.00 23.41
C GLY A 16 -34.89 -6.35 21.93
N LEU A 17 -34.03 -7.27 21.49
CA LEU A 17 -34.14 -8.10 20.27
C LEU A 17 -34.34 -7.36 18.94
N SER A 18 -33.24 -6.88 18.37
CA SER A 18 -33.05 -6.94 16.92
C SER A 18 -31.59 -7.29 16.65
N GLY A 19 -31.38 -8.58 16.36
CA GLY A 19 -30.11 -9.08 15.89
C GLY A 19 -29.81 -8.50 14.51
N CYS A 20 -28.65 -7.87 14.38
CA CYS A 20 -27.65 -8.19 13.37
C CYS A 20 -26.36 -7.57 13.86
N SER A 21 -25.44 -8.43 14.26
CA SER A 21 -24.07 -8.08 14.65
C SER A 21 -23.35 -7.47 13.45
N VAL A 22 -23.44 -6.15 13.28
CA VAL A 22 -22.45 -5.40 12.49
C VAL A 22 -21.31 -5.05 13.43
N PHE A 23 -20.67 -6.08 14.00
CA PHE A 23 -19.26 -5.96 14.30
C PHE A 23 -18.59 -6.11 12.94
N GLU A 24 -18.51 -4.98 12.23
CA GLU A 24 -17.77 -4.83 10.98
C GLU A 24 -16.32 -5.19 11.31
N LYS A 25 -16.00 -6.49 11.26
CA LYS A 25 -14.64 -6.93 11.06
C LYS A 25 -14.26 -6.32 9.73
N GLN A 26 -13.65 -5.14 9.76
CA GLN A 26 -12.84 -4.65 8.68
C GLN A 26 -11.75 -5.71 8.49
N ALA A 27 -12.01 -6.70 7.65
CA ALA A 27 -10.97 -7.56 7.13
C ALA A 27 -10.09 -6.62 6.32
N ALA A 28 -8.97 -6.20 6.91
CA ALA A 28 -7.85 -5.72 6.14
C ALA A 28 -7.65 -6.77 5.05
N ALA A 29 -7.91 -6.39 3.80
CA ALA A 29 -7.97 -7.34 2.71
C ALA A 29 -6.58 -7.98 2.58
N ASP A 30 -6.41 -9.20 3.08
CA ASP A 30 -5.20 -10.01 2.88
C ASP A 30 -5.21 -10.58 1.46
N THR A 31 -5.43 -9.73 0.45
CA THR A 31 -5.36 -10.11 -0.95
C THR A 31 -3.92 -9.97 -1.45
N PRO A 32 -3.52 -10.76 -2.46
CA PRO A 32 -2.21 -10.61 -3.10
C PRO A 32 -1.95 -9.17 -3.59
N ALA A 33 -2.99 -8.47 -4.06
CA ALA A 33 -2.90 -7.06 -4.44
C ALA A 33 -2.53 -6.17 -3.26
N ALA A 34 -3.22 -6.29 -2.13
CA ALA A 34 -2.90 -5.52 -0.92
C ALA A 34 -1.52 -5.83 -0.34
N ALA A 35 -1.02 -7.06 -0.52
CA ALA A 35 0.36 -7.42 -0.16
C ALA A 35 1.39 -6.72 -1.06
N VAL A 36 1.14 -6.64 -2.37
CA VAL A 36 1.99 -5.90 -3.32
C VAL A 36 1.95 -4.41 -3.03
N ASP A 37 0.78 -3.84 -2.75
CA ASP A 37 0.61 -2.43 -2.41
C ASP A 37 1.40 -2.07 -1.14
N ARG A 38 1.32 -2.94 -0.12
CA ARG A 38 2.08 -2.79 1.13
C ARG A 38 3.58 -2.81 0.87
N THR A 39 4.06 -3.81 0.13
CA THR A 39 5.47 -3.95 -0.26
C THR A 39 5.94 -2.74 -1.05
N ALA A 40 5.20 -2.32 -2.07
CA ALA A 40 5.53 -1.15 -2.90
C ALA A 40 5.60 0.14 -2.07
N TYR A 41 4.65 0.33 -1.15
CA TYR A 41 4.61 1.50 -0.28
C TYR A 41 5.79 1.53 0.71
N TYR A 42 5.99 0.45 1.48
CA TYR A 42 7.00 0.45 2.56
C TYR A 42 8.43 0.29 2.05
N LEU A 43 8.69 -0.49 1.00
CA LEU A 43 10.05 -0.73 0.51
C LEU A 43 10.51 0.30 -0.52
N CYS A 44 9.60 0.85 -1.33
CA CYS A 44 9.97 1.72 -2.44
C CYS A 44 9.61 3.19 -2.17
N GLY A 45 8.43 3.44 -1.60
CA GLY A 45 7.90 4.79 -1.40
C GLY A 45 8.76 5.67 -0.48
N GLY A 46 9.48 5.07 0.48
CA GLY A 46 10.34 5.79 1.41
C GLY A 46 11.48 6.58 0.75
N CYS A 47 11.98 6.14 -0.41
CA CYS A 47 12.99 6.86 -1.17
C CYS A 47 12.45 7.44 -2.48
N HIS A 48 11.57 6.72 -3.17
CA HIS A 48 11.07 7.10 -4.49
C HIS A 48 9.92 8.10 -4.46
N GLY A 49 9.42 8.40 -3.26
CA GLY A 49 8.31 9.32 -3.04
C GLY A 49 6.94 8.70 -3.31
N PRO A 50 5.88 9.35 -2.82
CA PRO A 50 4.52 9.00 -3.17
C PRO A 50 4.23 9.28 -4.66
N GLU A 51 3.18 8.64 -5.16
CA GLU A 51 2.65 8.73 -6.53
C GLU A 51 3.04 9.98 -7.32
N ASN A 52 3.78 9.81 -8.42
CA ASN A 52 4.16 10.86 -9.38
C ASN A 52 4.91 12.08 -8.80
N ILE A 53 5.27 12.08 -7.52
CA ILE A 53 6.06 13.12 -6.87
C ILE A 53 7.51 12.66 -6.78
N ARG A 54 8.45 13.54 -7.15
CA ARG A 54 9.88 13.35 -6.85
C ARG A 54 10.18 14.11 -5.57
N VAL A 55 10.57 13.38 -4.54
CA VAL A 55 11.02 13.95 -3.25
C VAL A 55 12.46 14.45 -3.35
N GLU A 56 13.34 13.69 -4.03
CA GLU A 56 14.75 14.05 -4.21
C GLU A 56 15.16 14.06 -5.68
N THR A 57 16.05 14.99 -6.06
CA THR A 57 16.52 15.14 -7.45
C THR A 57 17.22 13.89 -7.99
N MET A 58 17.96 13.18 -7.13
CA MET A 58 18.76 12.01 -7.51
C MET A 58 17.96 10.71 -7.46
N THR A 59 16.75 10.71 -6.87
CA THR A 59 15.91 9.53 -6.77
C THR A 59 14.80 9.58 -7.82
N PRO A 60 14.74 8.62 -8.76
CA PRO A 60 13.76 8.66 -9.83
C PRO A 60 12.36 8.34 -9.34
N ASN A 61 11.35 8.95 -9.98
CA ASN A 61 9.97 8.53 -9.80
C ASN A 61 9.71 7.20 -10.54
N LEU A 62 8.99 6.28 -9.89
CA LEU A 62 8.67 4.96 -10.42
C LEU A 62 7.29 4.90 -11.09
N PHE A 63 6.36 5.76 -10.67
CA PHE A 63 4.98 5.74 -11.11
C PHE A 63 4.84 6.15 -12.58
N GLY A 64 3.95 5.47 -13.29
CA GLY A 64 3.69 5.68 -14.72
C GLY A 64 4.83 5.22 -15.65
N GLN A 65 5.87 4.56 -15.12
CA GLN A 65 6.90 3.95 -15.95
C GLN A 65 6.40 2.69 -16.65
N LYS A 66 7.04 2.35 -17.77
CA LYS A 66 6.70 1.13 -18.52
C LYS A 66 7.02 -0.10 -17.66
N LYS A 67 6.05 -1.00 -17.46
CA LYS A 67 6.24 -2.28 -16.73
C LYS A 67 7.53 -3.00 -17.12
N GLY A 68 7.75 -3.22 -18.41
CA GLY A 68 8.94 -3.94 -18.89
C GLY A 68 10.26 -3.23 -18.55
N TYR A 69 10.27 -1.90 -18.54
CA TYR A 69 11.44 -1.12 -18.14
C TYR A 69 11.74 -1.27 -16.65
N LEU A 70 10.71 -1.18 -15.79
CA LEU A 70 10.86 -1.36 -14.35
C LEU A 70 11.37 -2.76 -14.01
N ALA A 71 10.75 -3.79 -14.59
CA ALA A 71 11.15 -5.17 -14.37
C ALA A 71 12.61 -5.41 -14.80
N ALA A 72 13.00 -4.92 -15.98
CA ALA A 72 14.38 -5.03 -16.46
C ALA A 72 15.37 -4.34 -15.51
N LYS A 73 15.07 -3.12 -15.03
CA LYS A 73 15.98 -2.39 -14.13
C LYS A 73 16.11 -3.04 -12.76
N LEU A 74 15.01 -3.58 -12.21
CA LEU A 74 15.05 -4.31 -10.94
C LEU A 74 15.89 -5.59 -11.07
N ARG A 75 15.76 -6.33 -12.19
CA ARG A 75 16.61 -7.49 -12.49
C ARG A 75 18.07 -7.08 -12.66
N ASP A 76 18.35 -6.00 -13.39
CA ASP A 76 19.72 -5.48 -13.54
C ASP A 76 20.36 -5.17 -12.18
N TYR A 77 19.62 -4.60 -11.22
CA TYR A 77 20.12 -4.34 -9.87
C TYR A 77 20.28 -5.63 -9.06
N ARG A 78 19.31 -6.54 -9.09
CA ARG A 78 19.42 -7.83 -8.36
C ARG A 78 20.62 -8.64 -8.85
N ASP A 79 20.77 -8.74 -10.16
CA ASP A 79 21.80 -9.54 -10.83
C ASP A 79 23.13 -8.78 -10.97
N LYS A 80 23.23 -7.61 -10.33
CA LYS A 80 24.42 -6.74 -10.26
C LYS A 80 24.97 -6.31 -11.63
N GLN A 81 24.14 -6.35 -12.67
CA GLN A 81 24.43 -5.79 -13.99
C GLN A 81 24.39 -4.26 -13.98
N ARG A 82 23.62 -3.69 -13.06
CA ARG A 82 23.63 -2.26 -12.73
C ARG A 82 24.02 -2.08 -11.27
N VAL A 83 24.99 -1.21 -11.03
CA VAL A 83 25.55 -0.99 -9.68
C VAL A 83 25.00 0.31 -9.09
N ASN A 84 24.32 0.18 -7.96
CA ASN A 84 23.91 1.23 -7.04
C ASN A 84 23.75 0.59 -5.65
N PRO A 85 24.58 0.93 -4.65
CA PRO A 85 24.60 0.24 -3.36
C PRO A 85 23.23 0.13 -2.68
N PHE A 86 22.39 1.17 -2.80
CA PHE A 86 21.04 1.18 -2.23
C PHE A 86 20.13 0.22 -2.99
N MET A 87 20.03 0.38 -4.30
CA MET A 87 19.12 -0.46 -5.10
C MET A 87 19.57 -1.91 -5.22
N ASN A 88 20.88 -2.20 -5.18
CA ASN A 88 21.36 -3.58 -5.15
C ASN A 88 20.93 -4.28 -3.84
N GLY A 89 21.10 -3.63 -2.69
CA GLY A 89 20.69 -4.19 -1.39
C GLY A 89 19.17 -4.35 -1.23
N ILE A 90 18.37 -3.53 -1.92
CA ILE A 90 16.92 -3.74 -1.98
C ILE A 90 16.58 -4.88 -2.96
N ALA A 91 17.19 -4.89 -4.15
CA ALA A 91 16.83 -5.81 -5.22
C ALA A 91 17.30 -7.25 -4.98
N GLU A 92 18.35 -7.47 -4.19
CA GLU A 92 18.88 -8.82 -3.89
C GLU A 92 17.85 -9.73 -3.19
N GLY A 93 16.91 -9.15 -2.44
CA GLY A 93 15.83 -9.87 -1.76
C GLY A 93 14.60 -10.15 -2.62
N LEU A 94 14.55 -9.65 -3.86
CA LEU A 94 13.35 -9.74 -4.70
C LEU A 94 13.34 -11.01 -5.56
N SER A 95 12.26 -11.79 -5.44
CA SER A 95 11.98 -12.87 -6.38
C SER A 95 11.53 -12.33 -7.74
N ASP A 96 11.54 -13.18 -8.77
CA ASP A 96 10.99 -12.81 -10.10
C ASP A 96 9.52 -12.38 -10.01
N HIS A 97 8.75 -13.05 -9.14
CA HIS A 97 7.35 -12.74 -8.89
C HIS A 97 7.18 -11.35 -8.24
N ASP A 98 8.04 -11.00 -7.28
CA ASP A 98 8.00 -9.68 -6.63
C ASP A 98 8.35 -8.58 -7.63
N ILE A 99 9.36 -8.79 -8.47
CA ILE A 99 9.77 -7.85 -9.51
C ILE A 99 8.61 -7.58 -10.48
N ASP A 100 7.94 -8.63 -10.95
CA ASP A 100 6.87 -8.49 -11.94
C ASP A 100 5.63 -7.81 -11.34
N ASN A 101 5.34 -8.06 -10.06
CA ASN A 101 4.26 -7.41 -9.33
C ASN A 101 4.54 -5.94 -9.04
N LEU A 102 5.74 -5.61 -8.55
CA LEU A 102 6.17 -4.21 -8.33
C LEU A 102 6.17 -3.42 -9.65
N ALA A 103 6.68 -4.03 -10.72
CA ALA A 103 6.67 -3.43 -12.04
C ALA A 103 5.25 -3.20 -12.57
N ALA A 104 4.32 -4.12 -12.30
CA ALA A 104 2.91 -3.95 -12.64
C ALA A 104 2.29 -2.80 -11.85
N TYR A 105 2.48 -2.78 -10.53
CA TYR A 105 1.95 -1.77 -9.62
C TYR A 105 2.37 -0.34 -10.02
N PHE A 106 3.68 -0.10 -10.15
CA PHE A 106 4.17 1.24 -10.51
C PHE A 106 3.83 1.63 -11.94
N SER A 107 3.62 0.66 -12.84
CA SER A 107 3.16 0.91 -14.20
C SER A 107 1.67 1.26 -14.26
N SER A 108 0.82 0.68 -13.41
CA SER A 108 -0.64 0.89 -13.43
C SER A 108 -1.07 2.18 -12.73
N SER A 109 -0.36 2.59 -11.68
CA SER A 109 -0.71 3.76 -10.87
C SER A 109 -0.45 5.11 -11.55
N GLY A 110 -0.02 5.10 -12.82
CA GLY A 110 -0.09 6.25 -13.73
C GLY A 110 -1.46 6.43 -14.41
N SER A 111 -2.45 5.56 -14.16
CA SER A 111 -3.74 5.56 -14.87
C SER A 111 -4.99 5.42 -13.98
N THR A 112 -4.86 5.27 -12.66
CA THR A 112 -6.02 4.95 -11.79
C THR A 112 -6.17 5.86 -10.59
N SER A 113 -5.86 7.15 -10.74
CA SER A 113 -6.52 8.16 -9.91
C SER A 113 -7.89 8.42 -10.54
N LYS A 114 -8.88 7.65 -10.11
CA LYS A 114 -10.29 8.00 -10.21
C LYS A 114 -10.92 7.84 -8.83
#